data_AF-V5G3W2-F1
#
_entry.id   AF-V5G3W2-F1
#
_cell.length_a   1.000
_cell.length_b   1.000
_cell.length_c   1.000
_cell.angle_alpha   90.00
_cell.angle_beta   90.00
_cell.angle_gamma   90.00
#
_symmetry.space_group_name_H-M   'P 1'
#
loop_
_entity.id
_entity.type
_entity.pdbx_description
1 polymer ?
#
loop_
_entity_poly.entity_id
_entity_poly.type
_entity_poly.pdbx_seq_one_letter_code
_entity_poly.pdbx_strand_id
1 'polypeptide(L)'
;MAVSTTSEKLQIFEEPILDNSLVSLHEYTYKPFGSPNYKNSDEIRIGVHFQDLILDIADSYIYIERKFTSNDPTKACKLSNNALVFIFEEIRYEMGGEQVAIVRKPGITTTLKIMTSFGETQKRSLLTCGWGLTATKQDILDGASGTFSGRLPLKYLMGFAEDYTKGIFNVKQELIFIMARTYNNSYIGEVDAKIEISKIEWKIRHIVPDDRQKPKLLSRLSKGNGKT
;
A
#
# COMPACT_ATOMS: atom_id res chain seq x y z
N MET A 1 -52.83 24.15 -8.51
CA MET A 1 -51.97 23.09 -9.07
C MET A 1 -50.66 23.15 -8.29
N ALA A 2 -50.46 22.26 -7.32
CA ALA A 2 -49.33 22.34 -6.40
C ALA A 2 -48.08 21.78 -7.11
N VAL A 3 -47.06 22.63 -7.28
CA VAL A 3 -45.74 22.21 -7.74
C VAL A 3 -45.08 21.48 -6.58
N SER A 4 -45.01 20.16 -6.68
CA SER A 4 -44.22 19.31 -5.79
C SER A 4 -42.74 19.66 -5.98
N THR A 5 -42.18 20.45 -5.07
CA THR A 5 -40.73 20.67 -4.98
C THR A 5 -40.12 19.41 -4.37
N THR A 6 -39.73 18.46 -5.21
CA THR A 6 -39.02 17.25 -4.78
C THR A 6 -37.68 17.68 -4.18
N SER A 7 -37.41 17.29 -2.94
CA SER A 7 -36.14 17.58 -2.26
C SER A 7 -34.98 16.91 -3.00
N GLU A 8 -33.95 17.67 -3.38
CA GLU A 8 -32.70 17.17 -3.99
C GLU A 8 -31.96 16.12 -3.11
N LYS A 9 -32.35 15.99 -1.83
CA LYS A 9 -31.69 15.08 -0.90
C LYS A 9 -32.16 13.63 -1.01
N LEU A 10 -33.28 13.33 -1.68
CA LEU A 10 -33.87 11.99 -1.67
C LEU A 10 -34.53 11.65 -3.02
N GLN A 11 -33.72 11.53 -4.06
CA GLN A 11 -34.13 11.10 -5.40
C GLN A 11 -34.08 9.56 -5.52
N ILE A 12 -35.03 8.88 -4.88
CA ILE A 12 -35.06 7.40 -4.84
C ILE A 12 -35.57 6.79 -6.17
N PHE A 13 -36.35 7.56 -6.95
CA PHE A 13 -37.00 7.09 -8.18
C PHE A 13 -36.35 7.62 -9.46
N GLU A 14 -35.17 8.25 -9.37
CA GLU A 14 -34.43 8.65 -10.56
C GLU A 14 -33.78 7.45 -11.23
N GLU A 15 -33.69 7.49 -12.55
CA GLU A 15 -32.97 6.46 -13.29
C GLU A 15 -31.50 6.43 -12.85
N PRO A 16 -30.92 5.24 -12.61
CA PRO A 16 -29.53 5.15 -12.17
C PRO A 16 -28.61 5.71 -13.25
N ILE A 17 -27.77 6.67 -12.88
CA ILE A 17 -26.70 7.14 -13.75
C ILE A 17 -25.65 6.03 -13.85
N LEU A 18 -25.63 5.34 -14.98
CA LEU A 18 -24.65 4.30 -15.27
C LEU A 18 -23.36 4.94 -15.83
N ASP A 19 -22.30 4.92 -15.04
CA ASP A 19 -20.95 5.27 -15.50
C ASP A 19 -20.25 4.03 -16.08
N ASN A 20 -20.25 3.93 -17.40
CA ASN A 20 -19.55 2.87 -18.15
C ASN A 20 -18.15 3.33 -18.61
N SER A 21 -17.55 4.36 -17.99
CA SER A 21 -16.24 4.87 -18.40
C SER A 21 -15.06 3.94 -18.05
N LEU A 22 -15.25 3.04 -17.09
CA LEU A 22 -14.28 2.02 -16.67
C LEU A 22 -14.74 0.64 -17.16
N VAL A 23 -13.88 -0.03 -17.92
CA VAL A 23 -14.15 -1.39 -18.44
C VAL A 23 -13.63 -2.44 -17.48
N SER A 24 -12.43 -2.25 -16.93
CA SER A 24 -11.83 -3.24 -16.03
C SER A 24 -10.72 -2.65 -15.14
N LEU A 25 -10.47 -3.33 -14.02
CA LEU A 25 -9.35 -3.12 -13.14
C LEU A 25 -8.52 -4.41 -13.08
N HIS A 26 -7.26 -4.33 -13.50
CA HIS A 26 -6.35 -5.48 -13.49
C HIS A 26 -5.20 -5.22 -12.53
N GLU A 27 -4.92 -6.15 -11.62
CA GLU A 27 -3.79 -6.04 -10.69
C GLU A 27 -2.49 -6.49 -11.36
N TYR A 28 -1.47 -5.64 -11.29
CA TYR A 28 -0.12 -5.94 -11.76
C TYR A 28 0.87 -5.89 -10.60
N THR A 29 1.92 -6.70 -10.70
CA THR A 29 2.96 -6.84 -9.67
C THR A 29 4.27 -6.28 -10.20
N TYR A 30 4.82 -5.31 -9.47
CA TYR A 30 6.08 -4.65 -9.74
C TYR A 30 7.13 -5.07 -8.71
N LYS A 31 8.33 -5.37 -9.18
CA LYS A 31 9.44 -5.86 -8.36
C LYS A 31 10.53 -4.81 -8.23
N PRO A 32 11.33 -4.85 -7.15
CA PRO A 32 12.48 -3.97 -7.00
C PRO A 32 13.48 -4.07 -8.14
N PHE A 33 14.16 -2.96 -8.39
CA PHE A 33 15.36 -2.93 -9.21
C PHE A 33 16.56 -3.48 -8.43
N GLY A 34 17.44 -4.22 -9.12
CA GLY A 34 18.71 -4.65 -8.57
C GLY A 34 18.70 -6.03 -7.91
N SER A 35 19.53 -6.19 -6.88
CA SER A 35 19.81 -7.48 -6.24
C SER A 35 18.59 -8.03 -5.47
N PRO A 36 18.34 -9.35 -5.51
CA PRO A 36 17.24 -9.97 -4.76
C PRO A 36 17.50 -10.04 -3.25
N ASN A 37 18.70 -9.68 -2.79
CA ASN A 37 19.08 -9.72 -1.39
C ASN A 37 18.86 -8.36 -0.73
N TYR A 38 17.93 -8.30 0.22
CA TYR A 38 17.62 -7.08 0.97
C TYR A 38 18.33 -7.10 2.32
N LYS A 39 19.26 -6.17 2.54
CA LYS A 39 19.94 -6.01 3.82
C LYS A 39 19.40 -4.81 4.59
N ASN A 40 19.75 -4.77 5.86
CA ASN A 40 19.44 -3.64 6.73
C ASN A 40 20.16 -2.38 6.21
N SER A 41 19.51 -1.22 6.32
CA SER A 41 20.00 0.05 5.78
C SER A 41 20.11 0.15 4.25
N ASP A 42 19.73 -0.89 3.50
CA ASP A 42 19.67 -0.79 2.05
C ASP A 42 18.56 0.16 1.60
N GLU A 43 18.75 0.75 0.42
CA GLU A 43 17.69 1.44 -0.32
C GLU A 43 17.11 0.50 -1.36
N ILE A 44 15.79 0.30 -1.33
CA ILE A 44 15.06 -0.53 -2.29
C ILE A 44 14.16 0.39 -3.11
N ARG A 45 14.21 0.26 -4.44
CA ARG A 45 13.37 1.06 -5.36
C ARG A 45 12.50 0.16 -6.21
N ILE A 46 11.20 0.44 -6.26
CA ILE A 46 10.24 -0.20 -7.16
C ILE A 46 9.64 0.89 -8.05
N GLY A 47 9.84 0.79 -9.36
CA GLY A 47 9.39 1.79 -10.31
C GLY A 47 8.39 1.26 -11.33
N VAL A 48 7.49 2.14 -11.75
CA VAL A 48 6.58 1.95 -12.86
C VAL A 48 6.93 2.98 -13.94
N HIS A 49 7.34 2.50 -15.10
CA HIS A 49 7.89 3.34 -16.18
C HIS A 49 7.16 3.17 -17.52
N PHE A 50 6.04 2.45 -17.53
CA PHE A 50 5.30 2.19 -18.76
C PHE A 50 4.50 3.42 -19.20
N GLN A 51 4.45 3.64 -20.50
CA GLN A 51 3.62 4.66 -21.13
C GLN A 51 2.17 4.18 -21.24
N ASP A 52 1.24 5.13 -21.33
CA ASP A 52 -0.19 4.92 -21.57
C ASP A 52 -0.95 4.10 -20.51
N LEU A 53 -0.42 4.05 -19.28
CA LEU A 53 -1.11 3.46 -18.14
C LEU A 53 -1.88 4.50 -17.33
N ILE A 54 -3.10 4.14 -16.90
CA ILE A 54 -3.81 4.80 -15.80
C ILE A 54 -3.65 3.90 -14.57
N LEU A 55 -3.02 4.42 -13.51
CA LEU A 55 -2.72 3.66 -12.30
C LEU A 55 -3.58 4.13 -11.13
N ASP A 56 -4.17 3.18 -10.41
CA ASP A 56 -4.86 3.40 -9.14
C ASP A 56 -3.89 3.19 -7.97
N ILE A 57 -3.30 4.29 -7.51
CA ILE A 57 -2.21 4.26 -6.52
C ILE A 57 -2.74 4.23 -5.09
N ALA A 58 -3.86 4.87 -4.82
CA ALA A 58 -4.41 4.90 -3.47
C ALA A 58 -4.82 3.51 -2.97
N ASP A 59 -5.39 2.70 -3.85
CA ASP A 59 -5.76 1.30 -3.57
C ASP A 59 -4.61 0.30 -3.79
N SER A 60 -3.42 0.77 -4.18
CA SER A 60 -2.24 -0.08 -4.30
C SER A 60 -1.70 -0.51 -2.94
N TYR A 61 -0.94 -1.61 -2.92
CA TYR A 61 -0.37 -2.14 -1.69
C TYR A 61 0.99 -2.78 -1.92
N ILE A 62 1.78 -2.83 -0.85
CA ILE A 62 3.05 -3.53 -0.84
C ILE A 62 2.79 -4.93 -0.29
N TYR A 63 3.18 -5.96 -1.03
CA TYR A 63 3.21 -7.33 -0.54
C TYR A 63 4.61 -7.66 -0.04
N ILE A 64 4.71 -8.19 1.18
CA ILE A 64 5.99 -8.55 1.78
C ILE A 64 5.92 -9.94 2.38
N GLU A 65 6.98 -10.71 2.18
CA GLU A 65 7.17 -12.05 2.73
C GLU A 65 8.55 -12.10 3.41
N ARG A 66 8.60 -12.68 4.61
CA ARG A 66 9.79 -12.70 5.45
C ARG A 66 9.90 -13.98 6.23
N LYS A 67 11.13 -14.31 6.60
CA LYS A 67 11.43 -15.39 7.54
C LYS A 67 11.76 -14.81 8.91
N PHE A 68 11.11 -15.33 9.93
CA PHE A 68 11.35 -15.05 11.34
C PHE A 68 12.09 -16.23 11.97
N THR A 69 13.19 -15.98 12.66
CA THR A 69 13.96 -17.03 13.33
C THR A 69 14.42 -16.53 14.69
N SER A 70 13.91 -17.13 15.76
CA SER A 70 14.38 -16.87 17.13
C SER A 70 15.83 -17.36 17.27
N ASN A 71 16.67 -16.62 17.99
CA ASN A 71 18.04 -17.06 18.27
C ASN A 71 18.08 -18.27 19.22
N ASP A 72 17.05 -18.45 20.04
CA ASP A 72 16.85 -19.61 20.90
C ASP A 72 15.42 -20.13 20.73
N PRO A 73 15.22 -21.35 20.20
CA PRO A 73 13.88 -21.92 20.01
C PRO A 73 13.21 -22.33 21.32
N THR A 74 13.94 -22.42 22.42
CA THR A 74 13.38 -22.80 23.73
C THR A 74 12.75 -21.63 24.49
N LYS A 75 13.08 -20.39 24.08
CA LYS A 75 12.62 -19.17 24.73
C LYS A 75 11.49 -18.48 23.95
N ALA A 76 10.67 -17.74 24.67
CA ALA A 76 9.54 -17.04 24.08
C ALA A 76 10.01 -15.86 23.22
N CYS A 77 9.75 -15.91 21.91
CA CYS A 77 9.90 -14.78 20.99
C CYS A 77 8.76 -14.78 19.95
N LYS A 78 8.07 -13.66 19.80
CA LYS A 78 6.86 -13.52 18.95
C LYS A 78 6.92 -12.24 18.14
N LEU A 79 6.19 -12.17 17.02
CA LEU A 79 6.08 -10.92 16.27
C LEU A 79 5.31 -9.89 17.09
N SER A 80 5.80 -8.65 17.04
CA SER A 80 5.11 -7.51 17.64
C SER A 80 3.87 -7.16 16.81
N ASN A 81 2.93 -6.45 17.41
CA ASN A 81 1.86 -5.84 16.63
C ASN A 81 2.48 -4.86 15.61
N ASN A 82 2.00 -4.87 14.36
CA ASN A 82 2.53 -4.07 13.25
C ASN A 82 3.98 -4.44 12.83
N ALA A 83 4.43 -5.66 13.13
CA ALA A 83 5.77 -6.17 12.77
C ALA A 83 6.13 -6.01 11.29
N LEU A 84 5.13 -6.02 10.41
CA LEU A 84 5.31 -5.86 8.97
C LEU A 84 5.83 -4.46 8.59
N VAL A 85 5.56 -3.41 9.36
CA VAL A 85 5.93 -2.04 8.99
C VAL A 85 7.20 -1.56 9.71
N PHE A 86 7.51 -2.11 10.88
CA PHE A 86 8.68 -1.73 11.69
C PHE A 86 10.06 -1.97 11.04
N ILE A 87 10.10 -2.67 9.91
CA ILE A 87 11.32 -2.91 9.14
C ILE A 87 11.78 -1.73 8.29
N PHE A 88 10.93 -0.72 8.11
CA PHE A 88 11.22 0.44 7.28
C PHE A 88 11.64 1.61 8.17
N GLU A 89 12.76 2.24 7.83
CA GLU A 89 13.14 3.54 8.39
C GLU A 89 12.41 4.67 7.67
N GLU A 90 12.25 4.56 6.36
CA GLU A 90 11.59 5.58 5.54
C GLU A 90 10.90 4.95 4.32
N ILE A 91 9.74 5.50 3.96
CA ILE A 91 9.05 5.21 2.69
C ILE A 91 8.85 6.53 1.96
N ARG A 92 9.30 6.60 0.71
CA ARG A 92 9.15 7.74 -0.18
C ARG A 92 8.36 7.33 -1.43
N TYR A 93 7.44 8.19 -1.83
CA TYR A 93 6.72 8.07 -3.09
C TYR A 93 7.08 9.25 -3.98
N GLU A 94 7.63 8.96 -5.15
CA GLU A 94 8.05 9.92 -6.16
C GLU A 94 7.19 9.76 -7.42
N MET A 95 6.81 10.88 -8.01
CA MET A 95 6.02 10.94 -9.24
C MET A 95 6.64 11.96 -10.19
N GLY A 96 7.01 11.53 -11.39
CA GLY A 96 7.68 12.37 -12.38
C GLY A 96 9.09 12.82 -11.97
N GLY A 97 9.72 12.13 -11.00
CA GLY A 97 10.99 12.53 -10.39
C GLY A 97 10.84 13.50 -9.21
N GLU A 98 9.62 13.93 -8.88
CA GLU A 98 9.34 14.81 -7.75
C GLU A 98 8.85 14.00 -6.54
N GLN A 99 9.31 14.37 -5.34
CA GLN A 99 8.88 13.73 -4.10
C GLN A 99 7.48 14.21 -3.70
N VAL A 100 6.49 13.33 -3.85
CA VAL A 100 5.09 13.63 -3.49
C VAL A 100 4.85 13.38 -2.00
N ALA A 101 5.40 12.31 -1.45
CA ALA A 101 5.19 11.96 -0.06
C ALA A 101 6.40 11.25 0.55
N ILE A 102 6.64 11.54 1.84
CA ILE A 102 7.68 10.92 2.65
C ILE A 102 7.11 10.57 4.02
N VAL A 103 7.37 9.34 4.46
CA VAL A 103 6.97 8.85 5.78
C VAL A 103 8.19 8.27 6.46
N ARG A 104 8.66 8.97 7.49
CA ARG A 104 9.75 8.51 8.36
C ARG A 104 9.19 7.68 9.50
N LYS A 105 9.91 6.62 9.85
CA LYS A 105 9.54 5.64 10.87
C LYS A 105 8.09 5.16 10.72
N PRO A 106 7.73 4.62 9.54
CA PRO A 106 6.37 4.19 9.24
C PRO A 106 5.82 3.20 10.28
N GLY A 107 6.65 2.37 10.91
CA GLY A 107 6.19 1.46 11.96
C GLY A 107 5.59 2.20 13.16
N ILE A 108 6.17 3.34 13.56
CA ILE A 108 5.67 4.15 14.68
C ILE A 108 4.45 4.97 14.22
N THR A 109 4.57 5.66 13.09
CA THR A 109 3.50 6.58 12.63
C THR A 109 2.22 5.83 12.28
N THR A 110 2.30 4.68 11.62
CA THR A 110 1.13 3.85 11.33
C THR A 110 0.54 3.23 12.58
N THR A 111 1.37 2.81 13.54
CA THR A 111 0.86 2.30 14.83
C THR A 111 0.06 3.38 15.54
N LEU A 112 0.59 4.61 15.64
CA LEU A 112 -0.10 5.72 16.28
C LEU A 112 -1.43 6.02 15.56
N LYS A 113 -1.40 6.16 14.23
CA LYS A 113 -2.58 6.41 13.40
C LYS A 113 -3.66 5.33 13.59
N ILE A 114 -3.28 4.05 13.57
CA ILE A 114 -4.24 2.96 13.73
C ILE A 114 -4.81 2.95 15.16
N MET A 115 -4.01 3.26 16.18
CA MET A 115 -4.51 3.32 17.55
C MET A 115 -5.50 4.47 17.77
N THR A 116 -5.23 5.66 17.21
CA THR A 116 -6.02 6.87 17.45
C THR A 116 -7.23 7.00 16.53
N SER A 117 -7.11 6.59 15.28
CA SER A 117 -8.10 6.92 14.24
C SER A 117 -9.02 5.76 13.89
N PHE A 118 -8.66 4.51 14.22
CA PHE A 118 -9.42 3.33 13.80
C PHE A 118 -10.27 2.77 14.93
N GLY A 119 -11.55 2.55 14.64
CA GLY A 119 -12.47 1.81 15.50
C GLY A 119 -12.19 0.30 15.48
N GLU A 120 -12.78 -0.43 16.44
CA GLU A 120 -12.57 -1.88 16.59
C GLU A 120 -12.95 -2.66 15.32
N THR A 121 -14.04 -2.28 14.67
CA THR A 121 -14.49 -2.91 13.41
C THR A 121 -13.46 -2.76 12.30
N GLN A 122 -12.86 -1.57 12.16
CA GLN A 122 -11.87 -1.31 11.12
C GLN A 122 -10.56 -2.06 11.42
N LYS A 123 -10.15 -2.13 12.69
CA LYS A 123 -8.94 -2.87 13.14
C LYS A 123 -8.99 -4.35 12.77
N ARG A 124 -10.17 -4.98 12.73
CA ARG A 124 -10.32 -6.38 12.27
C ARG A 124 -9.87 -6.61 10.83
N SER A 125 -10.02 -5.60 9.97
CA SER A 125 -9.58 -5.67 8.56
C SER A 125 -8.06 -5.54 8.38
N LEU A 126 -7.34 -5.13 9.43
CA LEU A 126 -5.90 -4.86 9.40
C LEU A 126 -5.03 -6.07 9.78
N LEU A 127 -5.63 -7.25 9.99
CA LEU A 127 -4.86 -8.46 10.29
C LEU A 127 -3.82 -8.77 9.20
N THR A 128 -4.21 -8.58 7.93
CA THR A 128 -3.31 -8.77 6.78
C THR A 128 -2.16 -7.75 6.72
N CYS A 129 -2.27 -6.64 7.45
CA CYS A 129 -1.23 -5.64 7.64
C CYS A 129 -0.35 -5.94 8.87
N GLY A 130 -0.61 -7.05 9.58
CA GLY A 130 0.07 -7.42 10.81
C GLY A 130 -0.48 -6.73 12.06
N TRP A 131 -1.72 -6.23 12.01
CA TRP A 131 -2.39 -5.64 13.17
C TRP A 131 -3.19 -6.69 13.96
N GLY A 132 -3.26 -6.54 15.27
CA GLY A 132 -3.99 -7.44 16.17
C GLY A 132 -3.21 -8.70 16.56
N LEU A 133 -1.89 -8.70 16.37
CA LEU A 133 -1.01 -9.78 16.83
C LEU A 133 -0.81 -9.67 18.35
N THR A 134 -0.91 -10.81 19.03
CA THR A 134 -0.70 -10.94 20.47
C THR A 134 0.16 -12.17 20.77
N ALA A 135 0.53 -12.39 22.02
CA ALA A 135 1.30 -13.58 22.41
C ALA A 135 0.63 -14.90 22.01
N THR A 136 -0.71 -14.94 21.99
CA THR A 136 -1.51 -16.12 21.65
C THR A 136 -2.03 -16.11 20.21
N LYS A 137 -1.95 -14.96 19.51
CA LYS A 137 -2.51 -14.77 18.18
C LYS A 137 -1.44 -14.24 17.22
N GLN A 138 -0.90 -15.14 16.40
CA GLN A 138 0.20 -14.86 15.46
C GLN A 138 -0.23 -15.24 14.03
N ASP A 139 -1.45 -14.87 13.62
CA ASP A 139 -2.12 -15.42 12.43
C ASP A 139 -1.38 -15.22 11.10
N ILE A 140 -0.48 -14.24 11.02
CA ILE A 140 0.30 -13.98 9.81
C ILE A 140 1.59 -14.82 9.73
N LEU A 141 1.96 -15.51 10.81
CA LEU A 141 3.16 -16.33 10.92
C LEU A 141 2.80 -17.80 10.75
N ASP A 142 3.38 -18.43 9.73
CA ASP A 142 3.38 -19.87 9.61
C ASP A 142 4.40 -20.47 10.58
N GLY A 143 3.89 -21.16 11.60
CA GLY A 143 4.71 -21.80 12.63
C GLY A 143 5.63 -22.91 12.11
N ALA A 144 5.32 -23.51 10.95
CA ALA A 144 6.13 -24.59 10.38
C ALA A 144 7.34 -24.06 9.60
N SER A 145 7.13 -23.06 8.74
CA SER A 145 8.22 -22.48 7.94
C SER A 145 8.94 -21.32 8.63
N GLY A 146 8.34 -20.73 9.66
CA GLY A 146 8.77 -19.46 10.25
C GLY A 146 8.54 -18.28 9.31
N THR A 147 7.79 -18.46 8.22
CA THR A 147 7.50 -17.41 7.25
C THR A 147 6.29 -16.60 7.69
N PHE A 148 6.38 -15.29 7.63
CA PHE A 148 5.24 -14.41 7.78
C PHE A 148 5.12 -13.47 6.59
N SER A 149 3.89 -13.17 6.20
CA SER A 149 3.61 -12.30 5.06
C SER A 149 2.40 -11.42 5.30
N GLY A 150 2.28 -10.39 4.49
CA GLY A 150 1.11 -9.53 4.55
C GLY A 150 1.05 -8.52 3.42
N ARG A 151 -0.07 -7.79 3.43
CA ARG A 151 -0.39 -6.73 2.49
C ARG A 151 -0.39 -5.42 3.25
N LEU A 152 0.38 -4.45 2.77
CA LEU A 152 0.48 -3.11 3.33
C LEU A 152 -0.11 -2.10 2.33
N PRO A 153 -1.42 -1.81 2.41
CA PRO A 153 -2.05 -0.77 1.61
C PRO A 153 -1.38 0.59 1.79
N LEU A 154 -1.17 1.31 0.68
CA LEU A 154 -0.55 2.63 0.72
C LEU A 154 -1.37 3.61 1.57
N LYS A 155 -2.71 3.54 1.52
CA LYS A 155 -3.59 4.36 2.36
C LYS A 155 -3.34 4.25 3.87
N TYR A 156 -2.76 3.16 4.34
CA TYR A 156 -2.41 3.03 5.76
C TYR A 156 -1.02 3.58 6.05
N LEU A 157 -0.12 3.53 5.08
CA LEU A 157 1.25 4.00 5.19
C LEU A 157 1.38 5.51 4.96
N MET A 158 0.65 6.07 3.99
CA MET A 158 0.87 7.41 3.46
C MET A 158 -0.46 8.18 3.32
N GLY A 159 -0.48 9.44 3.80
CA GLY A 159 -1.70 10.24 3.87
C GLY A 159 -2.34 10.56 2.52
N PHE A 160 -1.54 10.80 1.47
CA PHE A 160 -2.08 11.13 0.14
C PHE A 160 -2.96 10.00 -0.43
N ALA A 161 -2.64 8.75 -0.08
CA ALA A 161 -3.35 7.57 -0.56
C ALA A 161 -4.65 7.29 0.20
N GLU A 162 -4.97 8.06 1.24
CA GLU A 162 -6.25 7.92 1.97
C GLU A 162 -7.42 8.47 1.18
N ASP A 163 -7.25 9.68 0.60
CA ASP A 163 -8.35 10.44 0.00
C ASP A 163 -8.25 10.54 -1.53
N TYR A 164 -7.08 10.23 -2.10
CA TYR A 164 -6.87 10.37 -3.53
C TYR A 164 -7.55 9.25 -4.32
N THR A 165 -8.66 9.53 -4.98
CA THR A 165 -9.49 8.52 -5.67
C THR A 165 -9.33 8.54 -7.20
N LYS A 166 -8.35 9.27 -7.74
CA LYS A 166 -8.21 9.50 -9.18
C LYS A 166 -7.11 8.64 -9.77
N GLY A 167 -7.31 8.13 -10.99
CA GLY A 167 -6.25 7.45 -11.72
C GLY A 167 -5.13 8.41 -12.13
N ILE A 168 -3.88 8.00 -11.93
CA ILE A 168 -2.71 8.76 -12.40
C ILE A 168 -2.35 8.27 -13.79
N PHE A 169 -2.38 9.16 -14.78
CA PHE A 169 -2.12 8.79 -16.18
C PHE A 169 -0.71 9.17 -16.64
N ASN A 170 0.02 8.20 -17.18
CA ASN A 170 1.23 8.41 -17.99
C ASN A 170 2.32 9.25 -17.29
N VAL A 171 2.55 9.01 -16.00
CA VAL A 171 3.65 9.61 -15.24
C VAL A 171 4.48 8.50 -14.61
N LYS A 172 5.82 8.65 -14.68
CA LYS A 172 6.78 7.76 -13.99
C LYS A 172 6.50 7.78 -12.49
N GLN A 173 6.42 6.62 -11.86
CA GLN A 173 6.17 6.53 -10.41
C GLN A 173 7.17 5.59 -9.77
N GLU A 174 7.65 5.97 -8.58
CA GLU A 174 8.64 5.19 -7.85
C GLU A 174 8.29 5.15 -6.36
N LEU A 175 8.35 3.94 -5.80
CA LEU A 175 8.26 3.70 -4.38
C LEU A 175 9.64 3.31 -3.87
N ILE A 176 10.16 4.11 -2.95
CA ILE A 176 11.51 3.98 -2.42
C ILE A 176 11.42 3.66 -0.94
N PHE A 177 12.13 2.63 -0.52
CA PHE A 177 12.20 2.18 0.86
C PHE A 177 13.62 2.34 1.37
N ILE A 178 13.77 2.90 2.56
CA ILE A 178 15.00 2.79 3.35
C ILE A 178 14.75 1.77 4.44
N MET A 179 15.55 0.71 4.43
CA MET A 179 15.43 -0.36 5.41
C MET A 179 15.96 0.09 6.77
N ALA A 180 15.28 -0.31 7.85
CA ALA A 180 15.73 -0.02 9.21
C ALA A 180 17.10 -0.65 9.48
N ARG A 181 17.88 0.00 10.35
CA ARG A 181 19.18 -0.52 10.78
C ARG A 181 19.04 -1.84 11.55
N THR A 182 17.95 -1.97 12.31
CA THR A 182 17.60 -3.13 13.13
C THR A 182 16.10 -3.39 13.07
N TYR A 183 15.69 -4.65 13.20
CA TYR A 183 14.27 -5.04 13.19
C TYR A 183 13.72 -5.38 14.57
N ASN A 184 14.35 -4.88 15.64
CA ASN A 184 14.01 -5.22 17.01
C ASN A 184 12.56 -4.86 17.38
N ASN A 185 12.01 -3.80 16.78
CA ASN A 185 10.62 -3.41 17.01
C ASN A 185 9.60 -4.35 16.31
N SER A 186 10.03 -5.26 15.46
CA SER A 186 9.16 -6.24 14.78
C SER A 186 8.88 -7.49 15.62
N TYR A 187 9.49 -7.64 16.79
CA TYR A 187 9.26 -8.78 17.67
C TYR A 187 9.35 -8.38 19.15
N ILE A 188 8.80 -9.23 20.01
CA ILE A 188 8.84 -9.11 21.47
C ILE A 188 9.17 -10.49 22.02
N GLY A 189 10.15 -10.56 22.92
CA GLY A 189 10.59 -11.84 23.47
C GLY A 189 11.70 -11.70 24.52
N GLU A 190 12.09 -12.85 25.06
CA GLU A 190 13.22 -13.00 26.00
C GLU A 190 14.57 -13.02 25.27
N VAL A 191 14.55 -13.22 23.96
CA VAL A 191 15.72 -13.31 23.09
C VAL A 191 15.53 -12.49 21.83
N ASP A 192 16.66 -12.15 21.23
CA ASP A 192 16.68 -11.55 19.90
C ASP A 192 16.23 -12.56 18.83
N ALA A 193 15.73 -12.02 17.73
CA ALA A 193 15.34 -12.78 16.56
C ALA A 193 15.90 -12.16 15.28
N LYS A 194 16.19 -13.04 14.31
CA LYS A 194 16.56 -12.67 12.96
C LYS A 194 15.32 -12.57 12.09
N ILE A 195 15.23 -11.49 11.32
CA ILE A 195 14.22 -11.30 10.28
C ILE A 195 14.93 -11.13 8.94
N GLU A 196 14.57 -11.98 7.98
CA GLU A 196 15.12 -11.96 6.63
C GLU A 196 13.99 -11.69 5.64
N ILE A 197 14.21 -10.76 4.71
CA ILE A 197 13.19 -10.40 3.72
C ILE A 197 13.37 -11.31 2.51
N SER A 198 12.34 -12.08 2.21
CA SER A 198 12.34 -13.02 1.08
C SER A 198 11.73 -12.39 -0.16
N LYS A 199 10.73 -11.51 0.01
CA LYS A 199 10.02 -10.88 -1.10
C LYS A 199 9.47 -9.53 -0.71
N ILE A 200 9.61 -8.55 -1.60
CA ILE A 200 8.91 -7.26 -1.54
C ILE A 200 8.42 -6.93 -2.94
N GLU A 201 7.13 -6.64 -3.07
CA GLU A 201 6.48 -6.38 -4.35
C GLU A 201 5.48 -5.24 -4.18
N TRP A 202 5.37 -4.38 -5.18
CA TRP A 202 4.34 -3.36 -5.23
C TRP A 202 3.25 -3.79 -6.19
N LYS A 203 2.02 -3.90 -5.68
CA LYS A 203 0.86 -4.34 -6.45
C LYS A 203 -0.08 -3.19 -6.69
N ILE A 204 -0.34 -2.90 -7.97
CA ILE A 204 -1.07 -1.72 -8.43
C ILE A 204 -2.15 -2.17 -9.42
N ARG A 205 -3.34 -1.56 -9.33
CA ARG A 205 -4.39 -1.78 -10.32
C ARG A 205 -4.22 -0.83 -11.50
N HIS A 206 -4.32 -1.38 -12.71
CA HIS A 206 -4.41 -0.62 -13.94
C HIS A 206 -5.87 -0.37 -14.26
N ILE A 207 -6.22 0.89 -14.46
CA ILE A 207 -7.55 1.30 -14.89
C ILE A 207 -7.60 1.23 -16.40
N VAL A 208 -8.46 0.35 -16.93
CA VAL A 208 -8.71 0.25 -18.37
C VAL A 208 -9.98 1.05 -18.67
N PRO A 209 -9.85 2.23 -19.30
CA PRO A 209 -11.00 3.03 -19.68
C PRO A 209 -11.70 2.39 -20.88
N ASP A 210 -12.96 2.74 -21.08
CA ASP A 210 -13.69 2.38 -22.30
C ASP A 210 -12.99 2.91 -23.56
N ASP A 211 -13.03 2.12 -24.63
CA ASP A 211 -12.36 2.44 -25.90
C ASP A 211 -12.86 3.77 -26.49
N ARG A 212 -14.08 4.21 -26.16
CA ARG A 212 -14.61 5.52 -26.59
C ARG A 212 -14.00 6.69 -25.81
N GLN A 213 -13.50 6.44 -24.60
CA GLN A 213 -12.90 7.45 -23.71
C GLN A 213 -11.38 7.56 -23.88
N LYS A 214 -10.71 6.47 -24.27
CA LYS A 214 -9.25 6.43 -24.45
C LYS A 214 -8.71 7.51 -25.42
N PRO A 215 -9.28 7.73 -26.62
CA PRO A 215 -8.82 8.81 -27.53
C PRO A 215 -9.08 10.21 -26.97
N LYS A 216 -10.17 10.39 -26.19
CA LYS A 216 -10.49 11.67 -25.54
C LYS A 216 -9.47 12.00 -24.45
N LEU A 217 -9.02 11.00 -23.69
CA LEU A 217 -7.96 11.17 -22.69
C LEU A 217 -6.63 11.53 -23.35
N LEU A 218 -6.21 10.77 -24.37
CA LEU A 218 -4.96 11.02 -25.10
C LEU A 218 -4.94 12.40 -25.79
N SER A 219 -6.04 12.79 -26.42
CA SER A 219 -6.14 14.10 -27.10
C SER A 219 -6.14 15.31 -26.16
N ARG A 220 -6.56 15.14 -24.89
CA ARG A 220 -6.46 16.21 -23.89
C ARG A 220 -5.01 16.44 -23.45
N LEU A 221 -4.18 15.42 -23.45
CA LEU A 221 -2.78 15.50 -23.04
C LEU A 221 -1.90 16.09 -24.13
N SER A 222 -2.12 15.69 -25.39
CA SER A 222 -1.40 16.28 -26.51
C SER A 222 -1.67 17.79 -26.66
N LYS A 223 -2.89 18.25 -26.31
CA LYS A 223 -3.24 19.67 -26.30
C LYS A 223 -2.59 20.46 -25.15
N GLY A 224 -2.26 19.81 -24.03
CA GLY A 224 -1.57 20.43 -22.90
C GLY A 224 -0.09 20.71 -23.17
N ASN A 225 0.58 19.85 -23.95
CA ASN A 225 1.99 19.97 -24.30
C ASN A 225 2.29 21.05 -25.36
N GLY A 226 1.29 21.74 -25.89
CA GLY A 226 1.46 22.85 -26.85
C GLY A 226 1.56 24.24 -26.21
N LYS A 227 1.68 24.32 -24.89
CA LYS A 227 1.85 25.57 -24.13
C LYS A 227 3.09 25.49 -23.23
N THR A 228 4.25 25.49 -23.87
CA THR A 228 5.55 25.86 -23.26
C THR A 228 6.31 26.68 -24.27
#